data_AF-A0A7D9JN83-F1
#
_entry.id   AF-A0A7D9JN83-F1
#
_cell.length_a   1.000
_cell.length_b   1.000
_cell.length_c   1.000
_cell.angle_alpha   90.00
_cell.angle_beta   90.00
_cell.angle_gamma   90.00
#
_symmetry.space_group_name_H-M   'P 1'
#
loop_
_entity.id
_entity.type
_entity.pdbx_description
1 polymer ?
#
loop_
_entity_poly.entity_id
_entity_poly.type
_entity_poly.pdbx_seq_one_letter_code
_entity_poly.pdbx_strand_id
1 'polypeptide(L)'
;MSDEKHQSDICDLFNNIISKIDELHLHHKILLYSRYLLSKITWDFTITDISQIWVCETLDGIATKYIRKWLELPISATLSNVYLLYNKFGLNIILPSTKFIQCQTVSRLALKSSINENIRELWSITSTNRNIQYDIYSNTKDVLKAFRQKNEQRLQSNLMSQGSNSFFSNIVKNSTLAFNSLWSSVHSKLPKNIFNFSLRYINNSLPTRKNLFKWGLSSSADCSFCFCPESLLHVISGCKTYLNEGRYTWRHDSVLNLIASSLLDVGRSKMYVDLPGFISPSVITGDELRPDLLLTIENKILYILELTVGFETNLKTNSDRKHEKYLTLITDQENIYDEVKFVNVSISSLGEFGESTNTLFDMLHDL
;
A
#
# COMPACT_ATOMS: atom_id res chain seq x y z
N MET A 1 -3.38 -12.36 48.27
CA MET A 1 -2.34 -11.35 47.97
C MET A 1 -3.04 -10.21 47.29
N SER A 2 -2.74 -8.94 47.61
CA SER A 2 -3.35 -7.83 46.87
C SER A 2 -2.93 -7.93 45.40
N ASP A 3 -3.87 -7.68 44.49
CA ASP A 3 -3.59 -7.71 43.04
C ASP A 3 -2.44 -6.76 42.68
N GLU A 4 -2.29 -5.65 43.42
CA GLU A 4 -1.22 -4.66 43.27
C GLU A 4 0.18 -5.23 43.56
N LYS A 5 0.33 -6.08 44.59
CA LYS A 5 1.63 -6.68 44.90
C LYS A 5 2.06 -7.62 43.79
N HIS A 6 1.13 -8.42 43.29
CA HIS A 6 1.41 -9.36 42.22
C HIS A 6 1.66 -8.65 40.88
N GLN A 7 0.96 -7.55 40.61
CA GLN A 7 1.26 -6.66 39.47
C GLN A 7 2.69 -6.10 39.54
N SER A 8 3.14 -5.67 40.72
CA SER A 8 4.52 -5.21 40.93
C SER A 8 5.53 -6.34 40.67
N ASP A 9 5.29 -7.53 41.23
CA ASP A 9 6.18 -8.69 41.06
C ASP A 9 6.34 -9.09 39.58
N ILE A 10 5.24 -9.09 38.81
CA ILE A 10 5.27 -9.35 37.36
C ILE A 10 6.07 -8.27 36.63
N CYS A 11 5.83 -6.99 36.95
CA CYS A 11 6.55 -5.88 36.33
C CYS A 11 8.05 -5.96 36.60
N ASP A 12 8.45 -6.26 37.83
CA ASP A 12 9.85 -6.40 38.21
C ASP A 12 10.50 -7.60 37.50
N LEU A 13 9.82 -8.75 37.46
CA LEU A 13 10.28 -9.91 36.71
C LEU A 13 10.47 -9.59 35.22
N PHE A 14 9.48 -8.94 34.61
CA PHE A 14 9.49 -8.58 33.20
C PHE A 14 10.62 -7.60 32.88
N ASN A 15 10.78 -6.55 33.67
CA ASN A 15 11.83 -5.55 33.52
C ASN A 15 13.23 -6.15 33.73
N ASN A 16 13.40 -7.04 34.72
CA ASN A 16 14.67 -7.70 34.98
C ASN A 16 15.10 -8.59 33.81
N ILE A 17 14.19 -9.37 33.24
CA ILE A 17 14.52 -10.25 32.11
C ILE A 17 14.73 -9.44 30.83
N ILE A 18 13.88 -8.47 30.52
CA ILE A 18 13.99 -7.70 29.27
C ILE A 18 15.25 -6.84 29.24
N SER A 19 15.68 -6.28 30.39
CA SER A 19 16.92 -5.52 30.50
C SER A 19 18.15 -6.41 30.28
N LYS A 20 18.14 -7.62 30.85
CA LYS A 20 19.18 -8.63 30.56
C LYS A 20 19.24 -9.01 29.09
N ILE A 21 18.08 -9.16 28.42
CA ILE A 21 18.04 -9.43 26.98
C ILE A 21 18.62 -8.25 26.18
N ASP A 22 18.35 -7.02 26.62
CA ASP A 22 18.85 -5.80 25.97
C ASP A 22 20.36 -5.65 26.09
N GLU A 23 20.95 -6.03 27.22
CA GLU A 23 22.41 -6.00 27.45
C GLU A 23 23.18 -7.01 26.59
N LEU A 24 22.54 -8.10 26.16
CA LEU A 24 23.20 -9.10 25.30
C LEU A 24 23.57 -8.50 23.93
N HIS A 25 24.79 -8.72 23.45
CA HIS A 25 25.22 -8.34 22.11
C HIS A 25 24.77 -9.35 21.04
N LEU A 26 23.48 -9.68 21.00
CA LEU A 26 22.89 -10.64 20.07
C LEU A 26 21.95 -9.95 19.08
N HIS A 27 21.92 -10.42 17.82
CA HIS A 27 20.96 -9.95 16.82
C HIS A 27 19.56 -10.55 17.01
N HIS A 28 19.42 -11.70 17.67
CA HIS A 28 18.15 -12.44 17.82
C HIS A 28 17.39 -12.15 19.14
N LYS A 29 17.47 -10.91 19.66
CA LYS A 29 16.78 -10.51 20.93
C LYS A 29 15.27 -10.75 20.90
N ILE A 30 14.65 -10.54 19.74
CA ILE A 30 13.22 -10.78 19.50
C ILE A 30 12.84 -12.26 19.71
N LEU A 31 13.73 -13.17 19.34
CA LEU A 31 13.50 -14.60 19.53
C LEU A 31 13.54 -14.97 21.02
N LEU A 32 14.46 -14.36 21.77
CA LEU A 32 14.55 -14.53 23.22
C LEU A 32 13.31 -13.96 23.92
N TYR A 33 12.86 -12.78 23.51
CA TYR A 33 11.59 -12.22 23.99
C TYR A 33 10.41 -13.17 23.74
N SER A 34 10.23 -13.62 22.49
CA SER A 34 9.06 -14.42 22.11
C SER A 34 9.05 -15.82 22.70
N ARG A 35 10.22 -16.48 22.82
CA ARG A 35 10.32 -17.86 23.32
C ARG A 35 10.57 -17.94 24.83
N TYR A 36 11.39 -17.07 25.39
CA TYR A 36 11.80 -17.15 26.79
C TYR A 36 10.96 -16.24 27.68
N LEU A 37 10.94 -14.92 27.43
CA LEU A 37 10.25 -13.97 28.31
C LEU A 37 8.75 -14.26 28.41
N LEU A 38 8.07 -14.42 27.26
CA LEU A 38 6.63 -14.74 27.24
C LEU A 38 6.29 -16.08 27.90
N SER A 39 7.23 -17.04 27.91
CA SER A 39 7.02 -18.32 28.59
C SER A 39 7.07 -18.17 30.11
N LYS A 40 7.93 -17.28 30.63
CA LYS A 40 8.10 -17.08 32.08
C LYS A 40 6.88 -16.44 32.74
N ILE A 41 6.22 -15.51 32.05
CA ILE A 41 5.01 -14.83 32.55
C ILE A 41 3.72 -15.62 32.32
N THR A 42 3.79 -16.77 31.63
CA THR A 42 2.59 -17.55 31.27
C THR A 42 1.84 -18.04 32.51
N TRP A 43 2.57 -18.50 33.54
CA TRP A 43 1.98 -19.01 34.77
C TRP A 43 1.25 -17.91 35.54
N ASP A 44 1.89 -16.75 35.72
CA ASP A 44 1.28 -15.60 36.40
C ASP A 44 -0.01 -15.19 35.67
N PHE A 45 0.03 -15.09 34.34
CA PHE A 45 -1.15 -14.78 33.53
C PHE A 45 -2.31 -15.79 33.63
N THR A 46 -2.04 -17.05 33.97
CA THR A 46 -3.11 -18.06 34.13
C THR A 46 -3.84 -17.99 35.46
N ILE A 47 -3.18 -17.52 36.53
CA ILE A 47 -3.70 -17.64 37.90
C ILE A 47 -4.32 -16.35 38.40
N THR A 48 -3.92 -15.23 37.81
CA THR A 48 -4.25 -13.91 38.33
C THR A 48 -5.54 -13.35 37.77
N ASP A 49 -6.29 -12.67 38.63
CA ASP A 49 -7.45 -11.84 38.26
C ASP A 49 -7.02 -10.40 37.89
N ILE A 50 -5.95 -10.26 37.08
CA ILE A 50 -5.47 -8.94 36.61
C ILE A 50 -6.35 -8.45 35.44
N SER A 51 -6.54 -7.14 35.33
CA SER A 51 -7.25 -6.54 34.20
C SER A 51 -6.42 -6.56 32.91
N GLN A 52 -7.06 -6.90 31.78
CA GLN A 52 -6.40 -6.84 30.47
C GLN A 52 -5.90 -5.44 30.13
N ILE A 53 -6.62 -4.40 30.57
CA ILE A 53 -6.26 -3.00 30.33
C ILE A 53 -4.89 -2.70 30.95
N TRP A 54 -4.68 -3.13 32.20
CA TRP A 54 -3.41 -2.95 32.88
C TRP A 54 -2.26 -3.62 32.11
N VAL A 55 -2.45 -4.86 31.62
CA VAL A 55 -1.43 -5.57 30.81
C VAL A 55 -1.11 -4.81 29.52
N CYS A 56 -2.13 -4.27 28.83
CA CYS A 56 -1.96 -3.48 27.61
C CYS A 56 -1.21 -2.16 27.87
N GLU A 57 -1.45 -1.48 28.98
CA GLU A 57 -0.83 -0.18 29.24
C GLU A 57 0.60 -0.30 29.78
N THR A 58 0.83 -1.27 30.66
CA THR A 58 2.13 -1.44 31.33
C THR A 58 3.08 -2.34 30.55
N LEU A 59 2.73 -3.61 30.37
CA LEU A 59 3.62 -4.63 29.81
C LEU A 59 3.79 -4.49 28.30
N ASP A 60 2.72 -4.23 27.53
CA ASP A 60 2.87 -3.96 26.10
C ASP A 60 3.66 -2.65 25.86
N GLY A 61 3.49 -1.64 26.71
CA GLY A 61 4.26 -0.39 26.65
C GLY A 61 5.77 -0.63 26.77
N ILE A 62 6.17 -1.44 27.76
CA ILE A 62 7.57 -1.84 27.95
C ILE A 62 8.05 -2.68 26.74
N ALA A 63 7.29 -3.72 26.35
CA ALA A 63 7.66 -4.60 25.25
C ALA A 63 7.87 -3.84 23.94
N THR A 64 6.94 -2.96 23.58
CA THR A 64 6.99 -2.20 22.33
C THR A 64 8.17 -1.23 22.27
N LYS A 65 8.57 -0.63 23.39
CA LYS A 65 9.76 0.21 23.49
C LYS A 65 11.03 -0.56 23.13
N TYR A 66 11.24 -1.74 23.71
CA TYR A 66 12.40 -2.58 23.43
C TYR A 66 12.36 -3.19 22.03
N ILE A 67 11.19 -3.64 21.56
CA ILE A 67 11.02 -4.16 20.19
C ILE A 67 11.42 -3.09 19.15
N ARG A 68 11.00 -1.82 19.35
CA ARG A 68 11.42 -0.72 18.47
C ARG A 68 12.92 -0.52 18.48
N LYS A 69 13.54 -0.52 19.67
CA LYS A 69 14.99 -0.37 19.84
C LYS A 69 15.75 -1.48 19.10
N TRP A 70 15.33 -2.74 19.27
CA TRP A 70 16.01 -3.89 18.65
C TRP A 70 15.82 -4.00 17.13
N LEU A 71 14.72 -3.45 16.61
CA LEU A 71 14.46 -3.35 15.17
C LEU A 71 14.98 -2.05 14.55
N GLU A 72 15.64 -1.19 15.34
CA GLU A 72 16.12 0.13 14.92
C GLU A 72 15.01 0.99 14.27
N LEU A 73 13.77 0.81 14.74
CA LEU A 73 12.61 1.54 14.22
C LEU A 73 12.49 2.90 14.89
N PRO A 74 12.20 3.97 14.13
CA PRO A 74 11.91 5.27 14.73
C PRO A 74 10.64 5.22 15.58
N ILE A 75 10.52 6.18 16.51
CA ILE A 75 9.36 6.28 17.43
C ILE A 75 8.05 6.38 16.65
N SER A 76 8.06 7.06 15.51
CA SER A 76 6.90 7.23 14.62
C SER A 76 6.56 6.00 13.75
N ALA A 77 7.42 4.97 13.71
CA ALA A 77 7.15 3.79 12.90
C ALA A 77 5.92 3.02 13.42
N THR A 78 5.21 2.34 12.52
CA THR A 78 4.09 1.47 12.91
C THR A 78 4.59 0.08 13.25
N LEU A 79 4.28 -0.43 14.44
CA LEU A 79 4.59 -1.82 14.84
C LEU A 79 3.56 -2.84 14.33
N SER A 80 2.42 -2.41 13.79
CA SER A 80 1.35 -3.31 13.33
C SER A 80 1.84 -4.37 12.34
N ASN A 81 2.81 -4.04 11.48
CA ASN A 81 3.39 -4.99 10.52
C ASN A 81 4.21 -6.10 11.22
N VAL A 82 4.91 -5.76 12.30
CA VAL A 82 5.80 -6.67 13.04
C VAL A 82 5.03 -7.86 13.64
N TYR A 83 3.75 -7.66 13.97
CA TYR A 83 2.88 -8.69 14.53
C TYR A 83 2.28 -9.66 13.50
N LEU A 84 2.38 -9.34 12.20
CA LEU A 84 1.87 -10.19 11.13
C LEU A 84 2.76 -11.42 10.91
N LEU A 85 2.23 -12.42 10.19
CA LEU A 85 2.98 -13.62 9.82
C LEU A 85 4.05 -13.32 8.77
N TYR A 86 5.07 -14.18 8.69
CA TYR A 86 6.16 -14.06 7.70
C TYR A 86 5.66 -14.04 6.25
N ASN A 87 4.61 -14.81 5.94
CA ASN A 87 3.98 -14.79 4.60
C ASN A 87 3.25 -13.48 4.27
N LYS A 88 3.03 -12.62 5.26
CA LYS A 88 2.49 -11.27 5.12
C LYS A 88 3.54 -10.20 5.46
N PHE A 89 4.82 -10.51 5.27
CA PHE A 89 5.95 -9.59 5.53
C PHE A 89 6.08 -9.09 6.98
N GLY A 90 5.54 -9.84 7.96
CA GLY A 90 5.71 -9.58 9.38
C GLY A 90 6.76 -10.47 10.06
N LEU A 91 6.96 -10.26 11.37
CA LEU A 91 7.93 -11.00 12.19
C LEU A 91 7.28 -11.97 13.19
N ASN A 92 5.95 -12.12 13.13
CA ASN A 92 5.15 -13.00 13.97
C ASN A 92 5.37 -12.78 15.49
N ILE A 93 5.55 -11.52 15.90
CA ILE A 93 5.71 -11.17 17.31
C ILE A 93 4.34 -11.11 18.00
N ILE A 94 4.29 -11.58 19.25
CA ILE A 94 3.10 -11.56 20.10
C ILE A 94 3.35 -10.59 21.27
N LEU A 95 2.33 -9.81 21.62
CA LEU A 95 2.36 -8.91 22.77
C LEU A 95 1.98 -9.63 24.08
N PRO A 96 2.45 -9.15 25.24
CA PRO A 96 2.05 -9.69 26.54
C PRO A 96 0.53 -9.74 26.71
N SER A 97 -0.21 -8.71 26.30
CA SER A 97 -1.68 -8.68 26.31
C SER A 97 -2.32 -9.83 25.54
N THR A 98 -1.79 -10.16 24.37
CA THR A 98 -2.29 -11.26 23.56
C THR A 98 -1.99 -12.61 24.22
N LYS A 99 -0.80 -12.74 24.81
CA LYS A 99 -0.43 -13.93 25.58
C LYS A 99 -1.32 -14.09 26.82
N PHE A 100 -1.66 -13.00 27.50
CA PHE A 100 -2.59 -12.98 28.62
C PHE A 100 -3.98 -13.50 28.21
N ILE A 101 -4.55 -13.00 27.11
CA ILE A 101 -5.82 -13.50 26.57
C ILE A 101 -5.74 -15.01 26.28
N GLN A 102 -4.65 -15.49 25.68
CA GLN A 102 -4.49 -16.93 25.44
C GLN A 102 -4.52 -17.75 26.74
N CYS A 103 -3.85 -17.28 27.79
CA CYS A 103 -3.81 -17.95 29.09
C CYS A 103 -5.20 -17.99 29.74
N GLN A 104 -5.92 -16.87 29.71
CA GLN A 104 -7.27 -16.75 30.25
C GLN A 104 -8.28 -17.59 29.47
N THR A 105 -8.20 -17.64 28.13
CA THR A 105 -9.01 -18.54 27.30
C THR A 105 -8.76 -20.00 27.66
N VAL A 106 -7.51 -20.44 27.85
CA VAL A 106 -7.20 -21.82 28.24
C VAL A 106 -7.78 -22.17 29.60
N SER A 107 -7.56 -21.32 30.60
CA SER A 107 -8.10 -21.49 31.96
C SER A 107 -9.62 -21.65 31.93
N ARG A 108 -10.28 -20.79 31.17
CA ARG A 108 -11.74 -20.83 31.02
C ARG A 108 -12.29 -22.01 30.24
N LEU A 109 -11.60 -22.43 29.18
CA LEU A 109 -11.98 -23.64 28.45
C LEU A 109 -11.86 -24.87 29.36
N ALA A 110 -10.82 -24.94 30.19
CA ALA A 110 -10.66 -26.01 31.17
C ALA A 110 -11.80 -26.03 32.21
N LEU A 111 -12.28 -24.86 32.65
CA LEU A 111 -13.47 -24.77 33.52
C LEU A 111 -14.73 -25.27 32.80
N LYS A 112 -14.94 -24.84 31.55
CA LYS A 112 -16.12 -25.20 30.74
C LYS A 112 -16.18 -26.69 30.42
N SER A 113 -15.04 -27.30 30.08
CA SER A 113 -14.95 -28.72 29.70
C SER A 113 -14.66 -29.65 30.89
N SER A 114 -14.73 -29.15 32.13
CA SER A 114 -14.42 -29.95 33.31
C SER A 114 -15.43 -31.09 33.51
N ILE A 115 -14.94 -32.22 34.00
CA ILE A 115 -15.75 -33.41 34.32
C ILE A 115 -16.68 -33.10 35.51
N ASN A 116 -16.22 -32.29 36.47
CA ASN A 116 -16.96 -31.94 37.67
C ASN A 116 -18.06 -30.92 37.40
N GLU A 117 -19.27 -31.22 37.87
CA GLU A 117 -20.44 -30.36 37.68
C GLU A 117 -20.31 -29.01 38.39
N ASN A 118 -19.84 -29.02 39.65
CA ASN A 118 -19.60 -27.79 40.43
C ASN A 118 -18.64 -26.80 39.73
N ILE A 119 -17.66 -27.33 38.98
CA ILE A 119 -16.68 -26.50 38.25
C ILE A 119 -17.32 -25.88 37.00
N ARG A 120 -18.21 -26.61 36.33
CA ARG A 120 -19.00 -26.07 35.22
C ARG A 120 -20.01 -25.02 35.69
N GLU A 121 -20.57 -25.20 36.88
CA GLU A 121 -21.45 -24.22 37.51
C GLU A 121 -20.70 -22.93 37.90
N LEU A 122 -19.47 -23.05 38.42
CA LEU A 122 -18.60 -21.90 38.64
C LEU A 122 -18.37 -21.10 37.35
N TRP A 123 -18.17 -21.79 36.23
CA TRP A 123 -18.02 -21.16 34.92
C TRP A 123 -19.29 -20.41 34.49
N SER A 124 -20.48 -20.99 34.66
CA SER A 124 -21.74 -20.34 34.26
C SER A 124 -22.05 -19.09 35.10
N ILE A 125 -21.76 -19.12 36.40
CA ILE A 125 -21.95 -17.99 37.32
C ILE A 125 -20.96 -16.85 37.01
N THR A 126 -19.70 -17.18 36.69
CA THR A 126 -18.68 -16.18 36.38
C THR A 126 -18.86 -15.57 34.99
N SER A 127 -19.43 -16.32 34.04
CA SER A 127 -19.74 -15.84 32.69
C SER A 127 -20.88 -14.80 32.65
N THR A 128 -21.81 -14.82 33.61
CA THR A 128 -22.97 -13.91 33.64
C THR A 128 -22.69 -12.60 34.37
N ASN A 129 -21.83 -12.62 35.39
CA ASN A 129 -21.62 -11.46 36.28
C ASN A 129 -20.39 -10.60 35.95
N ARG A 130 -19.39 -11.14 35.22
CA ARG A 130 -18.18 -10.39 34.82
C ARG A 130 -18.20 -10.20 33.30
N ASN A 131 -17.78 -9.02 32.82
CA ASN A 131 -17.62 -8.75 31.38
C ASN A 131 -16.36 -9.47 30.84
N ILE A 132 -16.43 -10.80 30.75
CA ILE A 132 -15.32 -11.63 30.34
C ILE A 132 -15.28 -11.69 28.81
N GLN A 133 -14.27 -11.06 28.21
CA GLN A 133 -14.13 -10.96 26.75
C GLN A 133 -13.51 -12.20 26.10
N TYR A 134 -13.09 -13.20 26.89
CA TYR A 134 -12.30 -14.35 26.42
C TYR A 134 -13.15 -15.56 26.02
N ASP A 135 -14.42 -15.61 26.44
CA ASP A 135 -15.41 -16.68 26.21
C ASP A 135 -15.74 -16.88 24.74
N ILE A 136 -15.55 -15.81 23.97
CA ILE A 136 -15.82 -15.74 22.54
C ILE A 136 -14.90 -16.71 21.77
N TYR A 137 -13.71 -17.00 22.30
CA TYR A 137 -12.70 -17.81 21.61
C TYR A 137 -12.85 -19.30 21.94
N SER A 138 -12.91 -20.12 20.89
CA SER A 138 -12.99 -21.58 21.03
C SER A 138 -11.63 -22.21 21.31
N ASN A 139 -10.55 -21.58 20.84
CA ASN A 139 -9.18 -22.07 20.97
C ASN A 139 -8.15 -20.92 20.97
N THR A 140 -6.90 -21.22 21.32
CA THR A 140 -5.81 -20.23 21.38
C THR A 140 -5.35 -19.72 20.00
N LYS A 141 -5.65 -20.46 18.92
CA LYS A 141 -5.36 -20.02 17.54
C LYS A 141 -6.35 -18.94 17.09
N ASP A 142 -7.61 -19.01 17.51
CA ASP A 142 -8.63 -17.99 17.22
C ASP A 142 -8.24 -16.64 17.83
N VAL A 143 -7.70 -16.65 19.05
CA VAL A 143 -7.15 -15.45 19.70
C VAL A 143 -6.06 -14.81 18.83
N LEU A 144 -5.10 -15.61 18.34
CA LEU A 144 -4.04 -15.10 17.47
C LEU A 144 -4.58 -14.62 16.12
N LYS A 145 -5.59 -15.30 15.56
CA LYS A 145 -6.23 -14.90 14.32
C LYS A 145 -6.93 -13.55 14.47
N ALA A 146 -7.71 -13.36 15.54
CA ALA A 146 -8.39 -12.11 15.84
C ALA A 146 -7.40 -10.96 16.10
N PHE A 147 -6.34 -11.22 16.87
CA PHE A 147 -5.27 -10.24 17.10
C PHE A 147 -4.59 -9.80 15.81
N ARG A 148 -4.22 -10.75 14.94
CA ARG A 148 -3.58 -10.44 13.66
C ARG A 148 -4.53 -9.72 12.71
N GLN A 149 -5.79 -10.13 12.64
CA GLN A 149 -6.81 -9.49 11.82
C GLN A 149 -7.04 -8.03 12.26
N LYS A 150 -7.06 -7.75 13.57
CA LYS A 150 -7.13 -6.38 14.11
C LYS A 150 -5.92 -5.53 13.70
N ASN A 151 -4.71 -6.10 13.75
CA ASN A 151 -3.50 -5.40 13.32
C ASN A 151 -3.44 -5.19 11.80
N GLU A 152 -3.94 -6.13 11.02
CA GLU A 152 -4.06 -6.02 9.56
C GLU A 152 -5.05 -4.91 9.18
N GLN A 153 -6.22 -4.88 9.82
CA GLN A 153 -7.19 -3.79 9.64
C GLN A 153 -6.61 -2.43 10.04
N ARG A 154 -5.85 -2.36 11.14
CA ARG A 154 -5.18 -1.13 11.56
C ARG A 154 -4.08 -0.70 10.59
N LEU A 155 -3.34 -1.66 10.04
CA LEU A 155 -2.31 -1.38 9.04
C LEU A 155 -2.96 -0.87 7.74
N GLN A 156 -4.03 -1.54 7.29
CA GLN A 156 -4.81 -1.11 6.13
C GLN A 156 -5.38 0.29 6.37
N SER A 157 -6.00 0.55 7.54
CA SER A 157 -6.50 1.88 7.85
C SER A 157 -5.39 2.92 7.85
N ASN A 158 -4.22 2.62 8.43
CA ASN A 158 -3.08 3.55 8.44
C ASN A 158 -2.52 3.82 7.04
N LEU A 159 -2.44 2.79 6.19
CA LEU A 159 -1.99 2.94 4.80
C LEU A 159 -2.99 3.76 3.97
N MET A 160 -4.28 3.62 4.25
CA MET A 160 -5.36 4.34 3.57
C MET A 160 -5.64 5.74 4.15
N SER A 161 -5.30 5.98 5.43
CA SER A 161 -5.57 7.24 6.16
C SER A 161 -4.42 8.25 6.11
N GLN A 162 -3.25 7.88 5.57
CA GLN A 162 -2.13 8.82 5.34
C GLN A 162 -2.40 9.83 4.20
N GLY A 163 -3.67 10.19 4.00
CA GLY A 163 -4.17 11.21 3.09
C GLY A 163 -5.01 10.63 1.96
N SER A 164 -5.99 11.41 1.50
CA SER A 164 -6.79 11.16 0.28
C SER A 164 -5.96 11.01 -0.99
N ASN A 165 -4.65 11.31 -0.92
CA ASN A 165 -3.66 11.21 -1.99
C ASN A 165 -2.61 10.12 -1.71
N SER A 166 -2.87 9.18 -0.78
CA SER A 166 -1.93 8.09 -0.52
C SER A 166 -1.87 7.14 -1.73
N PHE A 167 -0.65 6.75 -2.11
CA PHE A 167 -0.38 5.82 -3.22
C PHE A 167 -1.26 4.56 -3.16
N PHE A 168 -1.36 3.95 -1.98
CA PHE A 168 -2.13 2.72 -1.79
C PHE A 168 -3.65 2.95 -1.94
N SER A 169 -4.18 4.09 -1.51
CA SER A 169 -5.60 4.37 -1.69
C SER A 169 -5.98 4.61 -3.14
N ASN A 170 -5.09 5.23 -3.92
CA ASN A 170 -5.32 5.47 -5.34
C ASN A 170 -5.19 4.17 -6.13
N ILE A 171 -4.15 3.37 -5.87
CA ILE A 171 -4.03 2.02 -6.45
C ILE A 171 -5.27 1.20 -6.19
N VAL A 172 -5.69 1.06 -4.93
CA VAL A 172 -6.84 0.20 -4.63
C VAL A 172 -8.13 0.71 -5.27
N LYS A 173 -8.27 2.02 -5.50
CA LYS A 173 -9.48 2.62 -6.09
C LYS A 173 -9.48 2.61 -7.62
N ASN A 174 -8.35 2.89 -8.27
CA ASN A 174 -8.30 3.15 -9.71
C ASN A 174 -7.66 1.99 -10.49
N SER A 175 -6.92 1.09 -9.84
CA SER A 175 -6.34 -0.07 -10.52
C SER A 175 -7.35 -1.22 -10.65
N THR A 176 -7.49 -1.75 -11.87
CA THR A 176 -8.28 -2.96 -12.11
C THR A 176 -7.45 -4.22 -11.85
N LEU A 177 -8.12 -5.32 -11.46
CA LEU A 177 -7.47 -6.62 -11.21
C LEU A 177 -6.67 -7.12 -12.42
N ALA A 178 -7.16 -6.87 -13.64
CA ALA A 178 -6.49 -7.24 -14.88
C ALA A 178 -5.15 -6.50 -15.02
N PHE A 179 -5.14 -5.17 -14.89
CA PHE A 179 -3.90 -4.37 -14.95
C PHE A 179 -2.91 -4.75 -13.84
N ASN A 180 -3.37 -5.03 -12.62
CA ASN A 180 -2.48 -5.43 -11.53
C ASN A 180 -1.75 -6.76 -11.77
N SER A 181 -2.44 -7.74 -12.36
CA SER A 181 -1.82 -9.02 -12.69
C SER A 181 -0.79 -8.89 -13.81
N LEU A 182 -1.12 -8.11 -14.85
CA LEU A 182 -0.20 -7.78 -15.93
C LEU A 182 1.01 -7.00 -15.40
N TRP A 183 0.78 -5.96 -14.60
CA TRP A 183 1.83 -5.11 -14.04
C TRP A 183 2.77 -5.88 -13.14
N SER A 184 2.24 -6.78 -12.30
CA SER A 184 3.06 -7.68 -11.48
C SER A 184 3.96 -8.58 -12.35
N SER A 185 3.41 -9.13 -13.44
CA SER A 185 4.18 -9.95 -14.38
C SER A 185 5.28 -9.16 -15.08
N VAL A 186 5.01 -7.92 -15.50
CA VAL A 186 5.99 -7.02 -16.13
C VAL A 186 7.07 -6.62 -15.13
N HIS A 187 6.67 -6.25 -13.91
CA HIS A 187 7.59 -5.83 -12.86
C HIS A 187 8.58 -6.95 -12.50
N SER A 188 8.15 -8.22 -12.54
CA SER A 188 9.03 -9.38 -12.34
C SER A 188 10.08 -9.59 -13.45
N LYS A 189 9.84 -9.05 -14.65
CA LYS A 189 10.71 -9.14 -15.82
C LYS A 189 11.59 -7.91 -16.02
N LEU A 190 11.44 -6.87 -15.20
CA LEU A 190 12.25 -5.66 -15.32
C LEU A 190 13.72 -5.92 -14.97
N PRO A 191 14.66 -5.30 -15.71
CA PRO A 191 16.07 -5.26 -15.30
C PRO A 191 16.23 -4.80 -13.85
N LYS A 192 17.17 -5.42 -13.12
CA LYS A 192 17.36 -5.21 -11.67
C LYS A 192 17.53 -3.73 -11.29
N ASN A 193 18.22 -2.94 -12.12
CA ASN A 193 18.40 -1.51 -11.94
C ASN A 193 17.06 -0.74 -12.03
N ILE A 194 16.25 -1.04 -13.04
CA ILE A 194 14.94 -0.40 -13.25
C ILE A 194 13.98 -0.81 -12.14
N PHE A 195 13.93 -2.10 -11.80
CA PHE A 195 13.13 -2.60 -10.68
C PHE A 195 13.46 -1.89 -9.35
N ASN A 196 14.75 -1.77 -9.02
CA ASN A 196 15.19 -1.06 -7.82
C ASN A 196 14.84 0.43 -7.86
N PHE A 197 14.94 1.06 -9.03
CA PHE A 197 14.51 2.44 -9.22
C PHE A 197 13.01 2.59 -8.96
N SER A 198 12.17 1.76 -9.57
CA SER A 198 10.71 1.77 -9.40
C SER A 198 10.29 1.58 -7.95
N LEU A 199 10.91 0.63 -7.23
CA LEU A 199 10.65 0.43 -5.80
C LEU A 199 11.02 1.65 -4.96
N ARG A 200 12.16 2.29 -5.24
CA ARG A 200 12.58 3.50 -4.52
C ARG A 200 11.69 4.69 -4.86
N TYR A 201 11.23 4.77 -6.11
CA TYR A 201 10.34 5.80 -6.60
C TYR A 201 8.98 5.73 -5.88
N ILE A 202 8.36 4.55 -5.87
CA ILE A 202 7.10 4.27 -5.17
C ILE A 202 7.20 4.59 -3.68
N ASN A 203 8.29 4.19 -3.03
CA ASN A 203 8.51 4.44 -1.61
C ASN A 203 9.02 5.86 -1.30
N ASN A 204 9.03 6.77 -2.28
CA ASN A 204 9.57 8.13 -2.15
C ASN A 204 10.95 8.17 -1.46
N SER A 205 11.80 7.21 -1.83
CA SER A 205 13.14 6.97 -1.26
C SER A 205 14.24 7.28 -2.27
N LEU A 206 13.90 7.93 -3.39
CA LEU A 206 14.86 8.45 -4.34
C LEU A 206 15.57 9.71 -3.80
N PRO A 207 16.79 10.01 -4.28
CA PRO A 207 17.58 11.15 -3.85
C PRO A 207 17.06 12.49 -4.42
N THR A 208 15.81 12.84 -4.13
CA THR A 208 15.28 14.22 -4.35
C THR A 208 15.96 15.18 -3.37
N ARG A 209 16.09 16.49 -3.68
CA ARG A 209 16.74 17.43 -2.74
C ARG A 209 16.06 17.43 -1.37
N LYS A 210 14.74 17.29 -1.31
CA LYS A 210 14.01 17.16 -0.04
C LYS A 210 14.42 15.93 0.76
N ASN A 211 14.69 14.79 0.10
CA ASN A 211 15.20 13.59 0.77
C ASN A 211 16.69 13.71 1.12
N LEU A 212 17.51 14.26 0.23
CA LEU A 212 18.94 14.50 0.49
C LEU A 212 19.15 15.44 1.67
N PHE A 213 18.33 16.48 1.81
CA PHE A 213 18.33 17.37 2.96
C PHE A 213 17.97 16.60 4.25
N LYS A 214 16.93 15.77 4.22
CA LYS A 214 16.56 14.90 5.35
C LYS A 214 17.67 13.91 5.72
N TRP A 215 18.44 13.43 4.75
CA TRP A 215 19.57 12.52 4.98
C TRP A 215 20.85 13.26 5.40
N GLY A 216 20.83 14.58 5.51
CA GLY A 216 22.01 15.39 5.85
C GLY A 216 23.08 15.44 4.76
N LEU A 217 22.74 15.07 3.52
CA LEU A 217 23.65 15.06 2.37
C LEU A 217 23.57 16.33 1.52
N SER A 218 22.52 17.13 1.68
CA SER A 218 22.34 18.42 0.98
C SER A 218 22.12 19.53 1.99
N SER A 219 22.68 20.71 1.72
CA SER A 219 22.49 21.92 2.53
C SER A 219 21.11 22.56 2.37
N SER A 220 20.44 22.33 1.23
CA SER A 220 19.10 22.84 0.95
C SER A 220 18.16 21.74 0.45
N ALA A 221 16.86 21.94 0.69
CA ALA A 221 15.76 21.08 0.21
C ALA A 221 15.16 21.57 -1.12
N ASP A 222 15.64 22.69 -1.64
CA ASP A 222 15.03 23.39 -2.77
C ASP A 222 15.58 22.94 -4.11
N CYS A 223 14.70 23.01 -5.12
CA CYS A 223 14.99 22.71 -6.51
C CYS A 223 16.03 23.70 -7.03
N SER A 224 17.02 23.19 -7.74
CA SER A 224 18.12 24.01 -8.30
C SER A 224 17.68 24.94 -9.43
N PHE A 225 16.47 24.75 -9.97
CA PHE A 225 15.96 25.51 -11.12
C PHE A 225 14.89 26.54 -10.74
N CYS A 226 13.95 26.18 -9.87
CA CYS A 226 12.82 27.05 -9.53
C CYS A 226 12.81 27.51 -8.06
N PHE A 227 13.81 27.07 -7.26
CA PHE A 227 13.97 27.43 -5.85
C PHE A 227 12.78 27.09 -4.93
N CYS A 228 11.90 26.19 -5.36
CA CYS A 228 10.81 25.64 -4.53
C CYS A 228 11.25 24.29 -3.95
N PRO A 229 10.67 23.84 -2.82
CA PRO A 229 11.01 22.55 -2.22
C PRO A 229 10.88 21.38 -3.22
N GLU A 230 11.99 20.69 -3.49
CA GLU A 230 12.05 19.63 -4.48
C GLU A 230 11.58 18.30 -3.90
N SER A 231 10.27 18.14 -3.86
CA SER A 231 9.64 16.84 -3.61
C SER A 231 9.64 15.96 -4.86
N LEU A 232 9.35 14.68 -4.69
CA LEU A 232 9.11 13.78 -5.83
C LEU A 232 8.06 14.33 -6.80
N LEU A 233 6.92 14.81 -6.27
CA LEU A 233 5.85 15.46 -7.04
C LEU A 233 6.36 16.67 -7.82
N HIS A 234 7.23 17.46 -7.19
CA HIS A 234 7.82 18.63 -7.83
C HIS A 234 8.64 18.25 -9.07
N VAL A 235 9.48 17.22 -8.97
CA VAL A 235 10.31 16.73 -10.09
C VAL A 235 9.46 16.16 -11.22
N ILE A 236 8.39 15.44 -10.89
CA ILE A 236 7.60 14.72 -11.89
C ILE A 236 6.60 15.62 -12.61
N SER A 237 5.99 16.59 -11.95
CA SER A 237 4.90 17.36 -12.59
C SER A 237 4.65 18.74 -12.00
N GLY A 238 5.38 19.14 -10.95
CA GLY A 238 5.16 20.41 -10.26
C GLY A 238 6.11 21.54 -10.60
N CYS A 239 7.27 21.27 -11.22
CA CYS A 239 8.25 22.29 -11.55
C CYS A 239 7.85 23.12 -12.77
N LYS A 240 7.72 24.45 -12.59
CA LYS A 240 7.42 25.39 -13.68
C LYS A 240 8.56 25.48 -14.71
N THR A 241 9.81 25.45 -14.24
CA THR A 241 10.96 25.50 -15.15
C THR A 241 11.01 24.26 -16.03
N TYR A 242 10.71 23.07 -15.49
CA TYR A 242 10.66 21.83 -16.28
C TYR A 242 9.53 21.81 -17.30
N LEU A 243 8.39 22.44 -16.98
CA LEU A 243 7.30 22.63 -17.92
C LEU A 243 7.76 23.53 -19.08
N ASN A 244 8.35 24.69 -18.79
CA ASN A 244 8.78 25.65 -19.80
C ASN A 244 9.93 25.11 -20.69
N GLU A 245 10.80 24.27 -20.13
CA GLU A 245 11.87 23.57 -20.86
C GLU A 245 11.37 22.36 -21.68
N GLY A 246 10.07 22.05 -21.67
CA GLY A 246 9.50 20.95 -22.46
C GLY A 246 9.82 19.56 -21.94
N ARG A 247 10.35 19.40 -20.71
CA ARG A 247 10.69 18.07 -20.15
C ARG A 247 9.47 17.17 -19.96
N TYR A 248 8.30 17.77 -19.77
CA TYR A 248 7.04 17.04 -19.60
C TYR A 248 6.52 16.54 -20.94
N THR A 249 6.58 17.39 -21.98
CA THR A 249 6.32 17.02 -23.37
C THR A 249 7.25 15.89 -23.81
N TRP A 250 8.56 16.00 -23.55
CA TRP A 250 9.50 14.93 -23.88
C TRP A 250 9.14 13.57 -23.25
N ARG A 251 8.70 13.53 -21.99
CA ARG A 251 8.27 12.28 -21.35
C ARG A 251 6.96 11.75 -21.93
N HIS A 252 6.00 12.63 -22.19
CA HIS A 252 4.76 12.30 -22.86
C HIS A 252 5.05 11.65 -24.22
N ASP A 253 5.85 12.32 -25.04
CA ASP A 253 6.22 11.89 -26.38
C ASP A 253 7.03 10.58 -26.35
N SER A 254 7.86 10.38 -25.33
CA SER A 254 8.59 9.12 -25.14
C SER A 254 7.66 7.94 -24.89
N VAL A 255 6.60 8.14 -24.10
CA VAL A 255 5.58 7.11 -23.84
C VAL A 255 4.73 6.87 -25.09
N LEU A 256 4.29 7.94 -25.75
CA LEU A 256 3.51 7.87 -26.98
C LEU A 256 4.30 7.14 -28.09
N ASN A 257 5.60 7.42 -28.22
CA ASN A 257 6.47 6.77 -29.20
C ASN A 257 6.60 5.26 -28.93
N LEU A 258 6.67 4.85 -27.65
CA LEU A 258 6.71 3.44 -27.28
C LEU A 258 5.39 2.73 -27.61
N ILE A 259 4.26 3.38 -27.34
CA ILE A 259 2.93 2.87 -27.68
C ILE A 259 2.81 2.72 -29.20
N ALA A 260 3.10 3.79 -29.95
CA ALA A 260 3.08 3.79 -31.40
C ALA A 260 4.00 2.70 -31.97
N SER A 261 5.23 2.58 -31.47
CA SER A 261 6.18 1.56 -31.94
C SER A 261 5.72 0.13 -31.68
N SER A 262 4.92 -0.09 -30.63
CA SER A 262 4.38 -1.41 -30.29
C SER A 262 3.14 -1.76 -31.12
N LEU A 263 2.44 -0.74 -31.64
CA LEU A 263 1.25 -0.88 -32.49
C LEU A 263 1.57 -0.82 -33.99
N LEU A 264 2.79 -0.42 -34.36
CA LEU A 264 3.28 -0.48 -35.73
C LEU A 264 3.13 -1.92 -36.27
N ASP A 265 2.53 -2.04 -37.46
CA ASP A 265 2.31 -3.29 -38.20
C ASP A 265 1.39 -4.32 -37.53
N VAL A 266 0.58 -3.91 -36.55
CA VAL A 266 -0.47 -4.79 -36.00
C VAL A 266 -1.64 -4.87 -36.97
N GLY A 267 -1.74 -6.00 -37.67
CA GLY A 267 -2.89 -6.36 -38.50
C GLY A 267 -3.03 -5.52 -39.78
N ARG A 268 -4.28 -5.16 -40.13
CA ARG A 268 -4.64 -4.33 -41.29
C ARG A 268 -4.87 -2.86 -40.92
N SER A 269 -4.23 -2.39 -39.85
CA SER A 269 -4.45 -1.07 -39.30
C SER A 269 -3.57 0.00 -39.96
N LYS A 270 -4.08 1.24 -40.06
CA LYS A 270 -3.28 2.42 -40.40
C LYS A 270 -3.22 3.34 -39.20
N MET A 271 -2.02 3.83 -38.89
CA MET A 271 -1.77 4.63 -37.70
C MET A 271 -1.32 6.05 -38.06
N TYR A 272 -1.82 7.03 -37.32
CA TYR A 272 -1.44 8.43 -37.38
C TYR A 272 -1.08 8.89 -35.97
N VAL A 273 0.04 9.57 -35.78
CA VAL A 273 0.56 9.88 -34.43
C VAL A 273 1.06 11.32 -34.41
N ASP A 274 0.74 12.05 -33.34
CA ASP A 274 1.31 13.38 -33.10
C ASP A 274 2.76 13.29 -32.59
N LEU A 275 3.64 12.78 -33.45
CA LEU A 275 5.08 12.69 -33.20
C LEU A 275 5.89 12.88 -34.48
N PRO A 276 7.13 13.40 -34.38
CA PRO A 276 8.02 13.47 -35.51
C PRO A 276 8.33 12.07 -36.04
N GLY A 277 8.21 11.87 -37.36
CA GLY A 277 8.47 10.59 -38.03
C GLY A 277 7.21 9.77 -38.35
N PHE A 278 6.04 10.19 -37.86
CA PHE A 278 4.75 9.57 -38.18
C PHE A 278 3.87 10.48 -39.06
N ILE A 279 2.83 9.91 -39.67
CA ILE A 279 1.81 10.69 -40.37
C ILE A 279 0.95 11.42 -39.33
N SER A 280 0.76 12.74 -39.50
CA SER A 280 0.02 13.55 -38.53
C SER A 280 -1.47 13.16 -38.47
N PRO A 281 -2.09 13.12 -37.27
CA PRO A 281 -3.53 12.97 -37.07
C PRO A 281 -4.37 14.03 -37.80
N SER A 282 -3.80 15.21 -38.02
CA SER A 282 -4.44 16.34 -38.72
C SER A 282 -4.93 15.99 -40.12
N VAL A 283 -4.41 14.93 -40.73
CA VAL A 283 -4.88 14.40 -42.03
C VAL A 283 -6.35 13.97 -41.96
N ILE A 284 -6.82 13.49 -40.80
CA ILE A 284 -8.21 13.05 -40.59
C ILE A 284 -9.01 14.10 -39.84
N THR A 285 -8.42 14.72 -38.82
CA THR A 285 -9.16 15.55 -37.85
C THR A 285 -9.04 17.05 -38.09
N GLY A 286 -8.23 17.47 -39.06
CA GLY A 286 -7.90 18.87 -39.30
C GLY A 286 -6.95 19.46 -38.25
N ASP A 287 -6.75 20.78 -38.32
CA ASP A 287 -5.77 21.49 -37.48
C ASP A 287 -6.34 21.97 -36.13
N GLU A 288 -7.66 21.94 -35.94
CA GLU A 288 -8.31 22.43 -34.72
C GLU A 288 -8.19 21.45 -33.54
N LEU A 289 -8.35 20.16 -33.83
CA LEU A 289 -8.25 19.08 -32.85
C LEU A 289 -7.21 18.08 -33.32
N ARG A 290 -6.16 17.92 -32.52
CA ARG A 290 -5.05 17.00 -32.79
C ARG A 290 -4.95 15.98 -31.65
N PRO A 291 -5.58 14.80 -31.81
CA PRO A 291 -5.40 13.68 -30.89
C PRO A 291 -3.95 13.18 -30.91
N ASP A 292 -3.53 12.51 -29.85
CA ASP A 292 -2.16 11.97 -29.75
C ASP A 292 -1.91 10.82 -30.74
N LEU A 293 -2.91 9.95 -30.94
CA LEU A 293 -2.84 8.83 -31.87
C LEU A 293 -4.22 8.53 -32.47
N LEU A 294 -4.26 8.25 -33.77
CA LEU A 294 -5.40 7.69 -34.47
C LEU A 294 -5.04 6.34 -35.05
N LEU A 295 -5.98 5.40 -34.98
CA LEU A 295 -5.81 4.07 -35.56
C LEU A 295 -7.06 3.71 -36.34
N THR A 296 -6.92 3.40 -37.63
CA THR A 296 -8.03 2.92 -38.46
C THR A 296 -7.86 1.44 -38.77
N ILE A 297 -8.91 0.65 -38.57
CA ILE A 297 -8.92 -0.78 -38.94
C ILE A 297 -9.77 -0.95 -40.20
N GLU A 298 -9.16 -1.43 -41.28
CA GLU A 298 -9.80 -1.64 -42.59
C GLU A 298 -10.58 -0.42 -43.14
N ASN A 299 -10.26 0.79 -42.66
CA ASN A 299 -11.02 2.03 -42.89
C ASN A 299 -12.50 1.97 -42.45
N LYS A 300 -12.88 1.03 -41.59
CA LYS A 300 -14.25 0.91 -41.05
C LYS A 300 -14.36 1.43 -39.63
N ILE A 301 -13.37 1.10 -38.81
CA ILE A 301 -13.34 1.50 -37.40
C ILE A 301 -12.25 2.55 -37.22
N LEU A 302 -12.58 3.67 -36.58
CA LEU A 302 -11.64 4.72 -36.20
C LEU A 302 -11.51 4.77 -34.67
N TYR A 303 -10.29 4.57 -34.18
CA TYR A 303 -9.92 4.79 -32.80
C TYR A 303 -9.23 6.15 -32.64
N ILE A 304 -9.76 6.96 -31.73
CA ILE A 304 -9.18 8.25 -31.34
C ILE A 304 -8.56 8.08 -29.96
N LEU A 305 -7.23 8.03 -29.91
CA LEU A 305 -6.48 7.80 -28.69
C LEU A 305 -5.85 9.09 -28.17
N GLU A 306 -6.04 9.32 -26.86
CA GLU A 306 -5.48 10.45 -26.16
C GLU A 306 -4.72 9.98 -24.92
N LEU A 307 -3.45 10.33 -24.85
CA LEU A 307 -2.54 10.01 -23.76
C LEU A 307 -2.58 11.14 -22.71
N THR A 308 -2.64 10.75 -21.45
CA THR A 308 -2.51 11.68 -20.33
C THR A 308 -1.54 11.09 -19.34
N VAL A 309 -0.38 11.72 -19.17
CA VAL A 309 0.58 11.39 -18.11
C VAL A 309 0.50 12.46 -17.03
N GLY A 310 -0.09 12.14 -15.89
CA GLY A 310 -0.41 13.13 -14.86
C GLY A 310 -0.52 12.58 -13.45
N PHE A 311 -0.83 13.45 -12.49
CA PHE A 311 -1.06 13.02 -11.11
C PHE A 311 -2.33 12.20 -10.96
N GLU A 312 -2.27 11.20 -10.09
CA GLU A 312 -3.31 10.21 -9.81
C GLU A 312 -4.66 10.87 -9.47
N THR A 313 -4.63 11.95 -8.69
CA THR A 313 -5.82 12.68 -8.24
C THR A 313 -6.57 13.36 -9.38
N ASN A 314 -5.89 13.66 -10.48
CA ASN A 314 -6.43 14.43 -11.59
C ASN A 314 -6.73 13.55 -12.81
N LEU A 315 -6.44 12.24 -12.76
CA LEU A 315 -6.63 11.37 -13.92
C LEU A 315 -8.10 11.31 -14.36
N LYS A 316 -9.03 11.16 -13.40
CA LYS A 316 -10.47 11.10 -13.71
C LYS A 316 -10.99 12.41 -14.28
N THR A 317 -10.71 13.53 -13.61
CA THR A 317 -11.15 14.85 -14.09
C THR A 317 -10.56 15.21 -15.45
N ASN A 318 -9.31 14.81 -15.71
CA ASN A 318 -8.70 14.97 -17.04
C ASN A 318 -9.35 14.07 -18.08
N SER A 319 -9.66 12.81 -17.74
CA SER A 319 -10.40 11.88 -18.60
C SER A 319 -11.71 12.50 -19.06
N ASP A 320 -12.52 12.95 -18.12
CA ASP A 320 -13.86 13.48 -18.39
C ASP A 320 -13.77 14.74 -19.27
N ARG A 321 -12.88 15.67 -18.92
CA ARG A 321 -12.64 16.89 -19.69
C ARG A 321 -12.15 16.60 -21.12
N LYS A 322 -11.26 15.61 -21.30
CA LYS A 322 -10.73 15.26 -22.63
C LYS A 322 -11.79 14.50 -23.45
N HIS A 323 -12.59 13.65 -22.83
CA HIS A 323 -13.70 12.99 -23.50
C HIS A 323 -14.71 14.02 -24.04
N GLU A 324 -15.12 14.98 -23.21
CA GLU A 324 -16.01 16.08 -23.62
C GLU A 324 -15.44 16.90 -24.79
N LYS A 325 -14.12 17.16 -24.79
CA LYS A 325 -13.42 17.88 -25.86
C LYS A 325 -13.56 17.18 -27.23
N TYR A 326 -13.58 15.86 -27.27
CA TYR A 326 -13.59 15.08 -28.52
C TYR A 326 -14.98 14.62 -28.95
N LEU A 327 -16.05 14.89 -28.18
CA LEU A 327 -17.42 14.48 -28.53
C LEU A 327 -17.87 14.98 -29.90
N THR A 328 -17.55 16.23 -30.23
CA THR A 328 -17.89 16.82 -31.54
C THR A 328 -17.16 16.09 -32.67
N LEU A 329 -15.85 15.85 -32.48
CA LEU A 329 -15.02 15.15 -33.46
C LEU A 329 -15.49 13.71 -33.70
N ILE A 330 -15.88 13.00 -32.64
CA ILE A 330 -16.43 11.64 -32.75
C ILE A 330 -17.68 11.66 -33.63
N THR A 331 -18.62 12.58 -33.34
CA THR A 331 -19.88 12.73 -34.10
C THR A 331 -19.64 13.07 -35.57
N ASP A 332 -18.65 13.92 -35.86
CA ASP A 332 -18.33 14.28 -37.24
C ASP A 332 -17.79 13.09 -38.04
N GLN A 333 -16.95 12.26 -37.42
CA GLN A 333 -16.29 11.12 -38.06
C GLN A 333 -17.20 9.89 -38.19
N GLU A 334 -18.28 9.78 -37.41
CA GLU A 334 -19.32 8.74 -37.55
C GLU A 334 -20.04 8.79 -38.92
N ASN A 335 -19.93 9.91 -39.65
CA ASN A 335 -20.45 9.99 -41.02
C ASN A 335 -19.55 9.30 -42.06
N ILE A 336 -18.29 9.02 -41.71
CA ILE A 336 -17.26 8.49 -42.62
C ILE A 336 -16.93 7.04 -42.28
N TYR A 337 -16.90 6.71 -40.99
CA TYR A 337 -16.54 5.40 -40.46
C TYR A 337 -17.77 4.68 -39.89
N ASP A 338 -17.80 3.35 -40.00
CA ASP A 338 -18.88 2.52 -39.46
C ASP A 338 -18.94 2.59 -37.93
N GLU A 339 -17.78 2.74 -37.27
CA GLU A 339 -17.66 2.84 -35.81
C GLU A 339 -16.51 3.77 -35.42
N VAL A 340 -16.76 4.70 -34.49
CA VAL A 340 -15.74 5.62 -33.95
C VAL A 340 -15.65 5.46 -32.44
N LYS A 341 -14.47 5.10 -31.93
CA LYS A 341 -14.24 4.85 -30.50
C LYS A 341 -13.19 5.80 -29.92
N PHE A 342 -13.51 6.41 -28.78
CA PHE A 342 -12.55 7.21 -28.03
C PHE A 342 -11.83 6.36 -26.99
N VAL A 343 -10.50 6.38 -27.03
CA VAL A 343 -9.62 5.62 -26.14
C VAL A 343 -8.83 6.60 -25.29
N ASN A 344 -9.12 6.63 -23.99
CA ASN A 344 -8.33 7.44 -23.06
C ASN A 344 -7.24 6.59 -22.41
N VAL A 345 -5.98 6.94 -22.67
CA VAL A 345 -4.82 6.34 -22.01
C VAL A 345 -4.35 7.27 -20.89
N SER A 346 -4.96 7.14 -19.71
CA SER A 346 -4.58 7.91 -18.53
C SER A 346 -3.63 7.12 -17.65
N ILE A 347 -2.37 7.54 -17.63
CA ILE A 347 -1.28 6.93 -16.87
C ILE A 347 -0.84 7.89 -15.77
N SER A 348 -0.74 7.38 -14.56
CA SER A 348 -0.26 8.14 -13.43
C SER A 348 1.25 8.34 -13.46
N SER A 349 1.72 9.41 -12.81
CA SER A 349 3.13 9.60 -12.50
C SER A 349 3.77 8.37 -11.84
N LEU A 350 2.99 7.58 -11.11
CA LEU A 350 3.43 6.38 -10.40
C LEU A 350 3.31 5.09 -11.22
N GLY A 351 2.90 5.17 -12.49
CA GLY A 351 2.77 4.04 -13.41
C GLY A 351 1.46 3.26 -13.26
N GLU A 352 0.43 3.89 -12.71
CA GLU A 352 -0.91 3.32 -12.56
C GLU A 352 -1.80 3.71 -13.75
N PHE A 353 -2.59 2.77 -14.25
CA PHE A 353 -3.60 3.04 -15.28
C PHE A 353 -4.92 3.42 -14.60
N GLY A 354 -5.52 4.54 -15.03
CA GLY A 354 -6.84 4.95 -14.53
C GLY A 354 -7.96 4.03 -15.04
N GLU A 355 -9.06 3.89 -14.31
CA GLU A 355 -10.21 3.05 -14.69
C GLU A 355 -10.75 3.34 -16.11
N SER A 356 -10.60 4.57 -16.59
CA SER A 356 -10.95 5.00 -17.95
C SER A 356 -10.15 4.33 -19.08
N THR A 357 -9.08 3.59 -18.75
CA THR A 357 -8.25 2.86 -19.73
C THR A 357 -8.84 1.52 -20.17
N ASN A 358 -10.00 1.10 -19.65
CA ASN A 358 -10.62 -0.15 -20.10
C ASN A 358 -10.91 -0.17 -21.61
N THR A 359 -11.21 0.98 -22.22
CA THR A 359 -11.42 1.07 -23.68
C THR A 359 -10.18 0.76 -24.50
N LEU A 360 -8.98 0.82 -23.89
CA LEU A 360 -7.74 0.36 -24.53
C LEU A 360 -7.73 -1.16 -24.71
N PHE A 361 -8.32 -1.93 -23.78
CA PHE A 361 -8.43 -3.38 -23.95
C PHE A 361 -9.36 -3.75 -25.09
N ASP A 362 -10.50 -3.06 -25.21
CA ASP A 362 -11.43 -3.28 -26.31
C ASP A 362 -10.73 -3.01 -27.66
N MET A 363 -9.97 -1.90 -27.76
CA MET A 363 -9.16 -1.61 -28.94
C MET A 363 -8.12 -2.71 -29.22
N LEU A 364 -7.40 -3.18 -28.20
CA LEU A 364 -6.38 -4.23 -28.36
C LEU A 364 -6.97 -5.62 -28.68
N HIS A 365 -8.25 -5.86 -28.37
CA HIS A 365 -8.95 -7.08 -28.76
C HIS A 365 -9.47 -7.04 -30.19
N ASP A 366 -9.80 -5.84 -30.70
CA ASP A 366 -10.26 -5.64 -32.07
C ASP A 366 -9.11 -5.58 -33.10
N LEU A 367 -7.87 -5.40 -32.64
CA LEU A 367 -6.62 -5.45 -33.42
C LEU A 367 -6.12 -6.89 -33.61
#